data_AF-A0A838TU58-F1
#
_entry.id   AF-A0A838TU58-F1
#
_cell.length_a   1.000
_cell.length_b   1.000
_cell.length_c   1.000
_cell.angle_alpha   90.00
_cell.angle_beta   90.00
_cell.angle_gamma   90.00
#
_symmetry.space_group_name_H-M   'P 1'
#
loop_
_entity.id
_entity.type
_entity.pdbx_description
1 polymer ?
#
loop_
_entity_poly.entity_id
_entity_poly.type
_entity_poly.pdbx_seq_one_letter_code
_entity_poly.pdbx_strand_id
1 'polypeptide(L)' 'MKGGTESMTTSKRGLASASQKTREEVGRKGGLAKHTKRGLQAADQKTRQRVARKGGQA' A
#
# COMPACT_ATOMS: atom_id res chain seq x y z
N MET A 1 -29.54 35.53 -7.60
CA MET A 1 -29.80 34.74 -6.37
C MET A 1 -28.69 33.71 -6.23
N LYS A 2 -28.15 33.56 -5.01
CA LYS A 2 -26.95 32.77 -4.64
C LYS A 2 -27.13 31.25 -4.84
N GLY A 3 -26.01 30.58 -5.10
CA GLY A 3 -25.72 29.18 -4.75
C GLY A 3 -24.24 28.91 -5.09
N GLY A 4 -23.28 29.23 -4.22
CA GLY A 4 -22.86 28.38 -3.08
C GLY A 4 -22.03 27.21 -3.60
N THR A 5 -20.70 27.34 -3.78
CA THR A 5 -19.65 26.74 -2.90
C THR A 5 -20.08 25.36 -2.36
N GLU A 6 -19.42 24.24 -2.66
CA GLU A 6 -18.07 23.91 -2.22
C GLU A 6 -17.39 22.88 -3.14
N SER A 7 -16.07 23.05 -3.31
CA SER A 7 -15.17 21.98 -3.74
C SER A 7 -15.49 20.72 -2.94
N MET A 8 -15.74 19.59 -3.62
CA MET A 8 -15.85 18.28 -3.00
C MET A 8 -14.54 17.99 -2.27
N THR A 9 -14.44 18.44 -1.02
CA THR A 9 -13.35 18.10 -0.13
C THR A 9 -13.46 16.60 0.06
N THR A 10 -12.47 15.86 -0.43
CA THR A 10 -12.28 14.47 -0.04
C THR A 10 -12.17 14.47 1.48
N SER A 11 -13.28 14.20 2.18
CA SER A 11 -13.30 14.14 3.63
C SER A 11 -12.23 13.14 4.03
N LYS A 12 -11.18 13.61 4.71
CA LYS A 12 -10.13 12.73 5.22
C LYS A 12 -10.84 11.71 6.10
N ARG A 13 -10.81 10.44 5.68
CA ARG A 13 -11.40 9.30 6.37
C ARG A 13 -10.32 8.27 6.66
N GLY A 14 -10.51 7.50 7.73
CA GLY A 14 -9.55 6.49 8.16
C GLY A 14 -8.21 7.08 8.58
N LEU A 15 -7.12 6.37 8.28
CA LEU A 15 -5.76 6.73 8.71
C LEU A 15 -5.29 8.10 8.19
N ALA A 16 -5.85 8.58 7.07
CA ALA A 16 -5.53 9.90 6.51
C ALA A 16 -5.98 11.06 7.42
N SER A 17 -6.94 10.82 8.31
CA SER A 17 -7.46 11.77 9.31
C SER A 17 -6.82 11.60 10.69
N ALA A 18 -5.99 10.57 10.88
CA ALA A 18 -5.34 10.31 12.15
C ALA A 18 -4.20 11.30 12.44
N SER A 19 -3.83 11.42 13.73
CA SER A 19 -2.70 12.24 14.15
C SER A 19 -1.41 11.81 13.44
N GLN A 20 -0.46 12.73 13.31
CA GLN A 20 0.85 12.43 12.73
C GLN A 20 1.53 11.27 13.46
N LYS A 21 1.52 11.28 14.80
CA LYS A 21 2.03 10.19 15.65
C LYS A 21 1.41 8.84 15.30
N THR A 22 0.08 8.79 15.13
CA THR A 22 -0.62 7.55 14.76
C THR A 22 -0.23 7.07 13.37
N ARG A 23 -0.09 7.99 12.40
CA ARG A 23 0.33 7.66 11.02
C ARG A 23 1.74 7.08 11.00
N GLU A 24 2.66 7.70 11.71
CA GLU A 24 4.05 7.24 11.85
C GLU A 24 4.13 5.89 12.56
N GLU A 25 3.37 5.70 13.64
CA GLU A 25 3.34 4.44 14.37
C GLU A 25 2.82 3.28 13.51
N VAL A 26 1.73 3.49 12.77
CA VAL A 26 1.16 2.48 11.87
C VAL A 26 2.12 2.17 10.72
N GLY A 27 2.76 3.17 10.13
CA GLY A 27 3.79 2.97 9.11
C GLY A 27 4.97 2.14 9.63
N ARG A 28 5.48 2.49 10.82
CA ARG A 28 6.58 1.76 11.47
C ARG A 28 6.19 0.33 11.80
N LYS A 29 5.01 0.10 12.39
CA LYS A 29 4.49 -1.24 12.70
C LYS A 29 4.29 -2.07 11.43
N GLY A 30 3.79 -1.48 10.35
CA GLY A 30 3.69 -2.12 9.03
C GLY A 30 5.06 -2.54 8.49
N GLY A 31 6.08 -1.69 8.62
CA GLY A 31 7.45 -2.02 8.20
C GLY A 31 8.15 -3.07 9.08
N LEU A 32 7.80 -3.17 10.36
CA LEU A 32 8.35 -4.13 11.32
C LEU A 32 7.59 -5.47 11.36
N ALA A 33 6.47 -5.59 10.64
CA ALA A 33 5.72 -6.83 10.58
C ALA A 33 6.60 -7.95 10.02
N LYS A 34 6.59 -9.12 10.68
CA LYS A 34 7.35 -10.30 10.23
C LYS A 34 6.76 -10.83 8.93
N HIS A 35 7.23 -10.31 7.81
CA HIS A 35 6.91 -10.86 6.50
C HIS A 35 7.87 -12.03 6.22
N THR A 36 7.40 -13.27 6.40
CA THR A 36 8.18 -14.49 6.10
C THR A 36 8.47 -14.64 4.61
N LYS A 37 7.67 -14.00 3.75
CA LYS A 37 7.84 -13.92 2.30
C LYS A 37 7.40 -12.54 1.82
N ARG A 38 8.09 -11.96 0.82
CA ARG A 38 7.75 -10.67 0.19
C ARG A 38 7.90 -10.76 -1.33
N GLY A 39 7.14 -9.95 -2.07
CA GLY A 39 7.24 -9.85 -3.53
C GLY A 39 7.12 -11.20 -4.23
N LEU A 40 8.02 -11.50 -5.17
CA LEU A 40 8.01 -12.76 -5.93
C LEU A 40 8.14 -14.02 -5.06
N GLN A 41 8.79 -13.93 -3.89
CA GLN A 41 8.93 -15.06 -2.98
C GLN A 41 7.58 -15.51 -2.40
N ALA A 42 6.63 -14.57 -2.26
CA ALA A 42 5.28 -14.83 -1.80
C ALA A 42 4.35 -15.37 -2.91
N ALA A 43 4.76 -15.26 -4.17
CA ALA A 43 3.96 -15.71 -5.30
C ALA A 43 3.88 -17.24 -5.37
N ASP A 44 2.81 -17.73 -6.01
CA ASP A 44 2.64 -19.15 -6.29
C ASP A 44 3.74 -19.70 -7.21
N GLN A 45 3.85 -21.02 -7.24
CA GLN A 45 4.90 -21.70 -8.01
C GLN A 45 4.81 -21.39 -9.51
N LYS A 46 3.60 -21.29 -10.07
CA LYS A 46 3.38 -20.97 -11.49
C LYS A 46 3.93 -19.60 -11.85
N THR A 47 3.69 -18.61 -11.00
CA THR A 47 4.16 -17.23 -11.16
C THR A 47 5.67 -17.15 -10.99
N ARG A 48 6.24 -17.86 -10.01
CA ARG A 48 7.71 -17.94 -9.83
C ARG A 48 8.39 -18.53 -11.05
N GLN A 49 7.87 -19.64 -11.59
CA GLN A 49 8.41 -20.28 -12.80
C GLN A 49 8.29 -19.38 -14.03
N ARG A 50 7.15 -18.70 -14.21
CA ARG A 50 6.96 -17.75 -15.32
C ARG A 50 7.97 -16.60 -15.26
N VAL A 51 8.19 -16.01 -14.09
CA VAL A 51 9.15 -14.91 -13.92
C VAL A 51 10.59 -15.40 -14.08
N ALA A 52 10.96 -16.56 -13.51
CA ALA A 52 12.28 -17.15 -13.70
C ALA A 52 12.60 -17.38 -15.18
N ARG A 53 11.64 -17.89 -15.95
CA ARG A 53 11.80 -18.07 -17.41
C ARG A 53 12.05 -16.76 -18.14
N LYS A 54 11.32 -15.69 -17.78
CA LYS A 54 11.52 -14.36 -18.40
C LYS A 54 12.82 -13.70 -17.95
N GLY A 55 13.24 -13.89 -16.71
CA GLY A 55 14.48 -13.32 -16.17
C GLY A 55 15.75 -13.94 -16.73
N GLY A 56 15.73 -15.22 -17.11
CA GLY A 56 16.85 -15.90 -17.76
C GLY A 56 16.97 -15.64 -19.27
N GLN A 57 16.12 -14.78 -19.83
CA GLN A 57 16.16 -14.35 -21.24
C GLN A 57 16.76 -12.95 -21.41
N ALA A 58 17.22 -12.31 -20.32
CA ALA A 58 17.86 -11.01 -20.31
C ALA A 58 19.38 -11.12 -20.38
#